data_AF-A0A096N5K0-F1
#
_entry.id   AF-A0A096N5K0-F1
#
_cell.length_a   1.000
_cell.length_b   1.000
_cell.length_c   1.000
_cell.angle_alpha   90.00
_cell.angle_beta   90.00
_cell.angle_gamma   90.00
#
_symmetry.space_group_name_H-M   'P 1'
#
loop_
_entity.id
_entity.type
_entity.pdbx_description
1 polymer ?
#
loop_
_entity_poly.entity_id
_entity_poly.type
_entity_poly.pdbx_seq_one_letter_code
_entity_poly.pdbx_strand_id
1 'polypeptide(L)'
;MQRLLTPVKHILQLTRVMQEASLTPARLLPAAHQTFSTASAVPLAKTDTWPKDVGILALEVYFPAQYVDQTDLEKYNNVEAGKYTVGLGQTRMGFCSVQEDINSLCLTVVQRLMERIQLPWDSVGRLEVGTETIIDKSKAVKTVLMELFQDSGNTDIEGIDTTNACYGGTASLFNAANWMESSSWDGRYAMVVCGDIAVYPSGNARPTGGAGAVAMLIGPKAPLALERGLRGTHMENVYDFYKPNLASEYPVVDGKLSIQCYLRALDRCYTSYRKKIQNQWKQAGSDRPFTLDDLQYMIFHTPFCKMVQKSLARLMFNDFLSASSDTQTSLYKGLEAFRGLKLEDTYTNKDLDKALLKASQDMFDKKTKASLYLSTHNGNMYTSSLYGCLASLLSHHSAQELAGSRIGAFSYGSGLAASFFSFRVSQDASPGSPLDKLVSSTSDLPKRLASRKCMSPEEFTEIMNQREQFYHKANFSPPGDTNSLFPGTWYLERVDELHRRKYARRPI
;
A
#
# COMPACT_ATOMS: atom_id res chain seq x y z
N MET A 1 -10.71 70.00 24.30
CA MET A 1 -10.14 71.16 23.58
C MET A 1 -8.83 70.72 22.93
N GLN A 2 -8.77 70.74 21.57
CA GLN A 2 -7.63 71.12 20.66
C GLN A 2 -6.17 70.79 21.08
N ARG A 3 -5.19 70.32 20.27
CA ARG A 3 -4.80 70.34 18.82
C ARG A 3 -3.58 69.36 18.69
N LEU A 4 -3.40 68.50 17.67
CA LEU A 4 -2.90 68.66 16.28
C LEU A 4 -1.37 68.87 16.06
N LEU A 5 -0.78 68.00 15.20
CA LEU A 5 0.33 68.16 14.19
C LEU A 5 1.80 68.21 14.72
N THR A 6 2.90 67.74 14.09
CA THR A 6 3.33 67.02 12.85
C THR A 6 4.86 66.73 12.96
N PRO A 7 5.52 65.93 12.09
CA PRO A 7 6.94 65.54 12.22
C PRO A 7 7.92 66.33 11.30
N VAL A 8 9.22 66.36 11.63
CA VAL A 8 10.29 67.04 10.87
C VAL A 8 11.35 66.04 10.35
N LYS A 9 11.70 66.18 9.06
CA LYS A 9 12.81 65.53 8.35
C LYS A 9 14.13 66.29 8.56
N HIS A 10 15.27 65.58 8.57
CA HIS A 10 16.58 66.20 8.38
C HIS A 10 17.37 65.55 7.22
N ILE A 11 17.94 66.45 6.42
CA ILE A 11 18.85 66.26 5.28
C ILE A 11 20.24 66.64 5.76
N LEU A 12 21.29 65.97 5.29
CA LEU A 12 22.63 66.56 5.25
C LEU A 12 23.41 66.08 4.01
N GLN A 13 23.83 67.08 3.23
CA GLN A 13 24.75 67.02 2.09
C GLN A 13 26.20 66.83 2.58
N LEU A 14 27.07 66.29 1.72
CA LEU A 14 28.51 66.56 1.80
C LEU A 14 29.18 66.48 0.41
N THR A 15 30.06 67.45 0.18
CA THR A 15 30.62 67.90 -1.09
C THR A 15 31.97 67.24 -1.40
N ARG A 16 32.27 67.10 -2.70
CA ARG A 16 33.51 66.59 -3.33
C ARG A 16 34.78 67.34 -2.92
N VAL A 17 35.90 66.60 -2.85
CA VAL A 17 37.26 67.10 -3.14
C VAL A 17 37.91 66.14 -4.15
N MET A 18 38.45 66.72 -5.23
CA MET A 18 39.19 66.05 -6.30
C MET A 18 40.67 65.94 -5.95
N GLN A 19 41.32 64.84 -6.33
CA GLN A 19 42.77 64.77 -6.47
C GLN A 19 43.13 63.93 -7.70
N GLU A 20 44.02 64.49 -8.52
CA GLU A 20 44.41 64.02 -9.85
C GLU A 20 45.35 62.80 -9.84
N ALA A 21 45.37 62.13 -11.00
CA ALA A 21 45.97 60.84 -11.28
C ALA A 21 47.49 60.89 -11.58
N SER A 22 48.15 59.73 -11.43
CA SER A 22 49.25 59.33 -12.34
C SER A 22 49.19 57.82 -12.62
N LEU A 23 49.39 57.50 -13.90
CA LEU A 23 49.09 56.23 -14.57
C LEU A 23 50.23 55.20 -14.47
N THR A 24 49.87 53.91 -14.29
CA THR A 24 50.59 52.75 -14.86
C THR A 24 49.57 51.66 -15.23
N PRO A 25 49.80 50.87 -16.31
CA PRO A 25 48.73 50.19 -17.03
C PRO A 25 48.33 48.86 -16.38
N ALA A 26 47.12 48.81 -15.80
CA ALA A 26 46.49 47.55 -15.43
C ALA A 26 45.98 46.85 -16.70
N ARG A 27 46.43 45.61 -16.91
CA ARG A 27 45.89 44.68 -17.91
C ARG A 27 44.36 44.66 -17.80
N LEU A 28 43.69 45.07 -18.86
CA LEU A 28 42.26 44.86 -19.05
C LEU A 28 41.97 43.35 -19.08
N LEU A 29 41.33 42.83 -18.04
CA LEU A 29 40.61 41.57 -18.12
C LEU A 29 39.41 41.78 -19.07
N PRO A 30 39.15 40.88 -20.03
CA PRO A 30 38.00 41.02 -20.90
C PRO A 30 36.72 40.93 -20.07
N ALA A 31 35.77 41.82 -20.34
CA ALA A 31 34.44 41.79 -19.77
C ALA A 31 33.85 40.38 -19.95
N ALA A 32 33.54 39.71 -18.85
CA ALA A 32 32.82 38.46 -18.86
C ALA A 32 31.41 38.73 -19.41
N HIS A 33 31.22 38.51 -20.71
CA HIS A 33 29.88 38.35 -21.26
C HIS A 33 29.24 37.16 -20.55
N GLN A 34 28.28 37.44 -19.68
CA GLN A 34 27.35 36.41 -19.20
C GLN A 34 26.50 35.97 -20.39
N THR A 35 27.00 35.00 -21.14
CA THR A 35 26.22 34.30 -22.15
C THR A 35 25.27 33.36 -21.42
N PHE A 36 24.05 33.80 -21.16
CA PHE A 36 22.96 32.89 -20.84
C PHE A 36 22.71 32.00 -22.05
N SER A 37 22.80 30.68 -21.88
CA SER A 37 22.44 29.75 -22.95
C SER A 37 20.95 29.91 -23.27
N THR A 38 20.63 30.26 -24.51
CA THR A 38 19.25 30.30 -25.05
C THR A 38 18.87 28.98 -25.70
N ALA A 39 19.72 27.96 -25.63
CA ALA A 39 19.44 26.65 -26.19
C ALA A 39 18.25 26.04 -25.44
N SER A 40 17.12 25.89 -26.14
CA SER A 40 15.96 25.20 -25.58
C SER A 40 16.32 23.74 -25.33
N ALA A 41 15.88 23.20 -24.19
CA ALA A 41 15.96 21.76 -23.94
C ALA A 41 15.23 21.03 -25.08
N VAL A 42 15.93 20.13 -25.76
CA VAL A 42 15.31 19.26 -26.76
C VAL A 42 14.53 18.20 -25.96
N PRO A 43 13.20 18.12 -26.09
CA PRO A 43 12.44 17.08 -25.41
C PRO A 43 12.97 15.71 -25.85
N LEU A 44 13.12 14.76 -24.92
CA LEU A 44 13.26 13.34 -25.26
C LEU A 44 12.20 13.00 -26.31
N ALA A 45 12.62 12.31 -27.38
CA ALA A 45 11.78 12.06 -28.56
C ALA A 45 10.38 11.59 -28.11
N LYS A 46 9.39 12.48 -28.25
CA LYS A 46 8.01 12.18 -27.86
C LYS A 46 7.57 10.99 -28.70
N THR A 47 7.40 9.84 -28.08
CA THR A 47 6.52 8.84 -28.66
C THR A 47 5.11 9.41 -28.55
N ASP A 48 4.43 9.68 -29.66
CA ASP A 48 3.10 10.29 -29.70
C ASP A 48 1.98 9.47 -28.99
N THR A 49 2.35 8.40 -28.27
CA THR A 49 1.44 7.49 -27.58
C THR A 49 1.95 7.16 -26.19
N TRP A 50 1.06 7.18 -25.19
CA TRP A 50 1.35 6.69 -23.84
C TRP A 50 1.89 5.24 -23.87
N PRO A 51 2.82 4.88 -22.95
CA PRO A 51 3.32 3.51 -22.84
C PRO A 51 2.17 2.52 -22.70
N LYS A 52 2.15 1.42 -23.46
CA LYS A 52 1.04 0.45 -23.40
C LYS A 52 1.15 -0.44 -22.17
N ASP A 53 -0.01 -0.84 -21.64
CA ASP A 53 -0.16 -1.86 -20.59
C ASP A 53 0.72 -1.59 -19.37
N VAL A 54 0.68 -0.35 -18.86
CA VAL A 54 1.36 0.02 -17.61
C VAL A 54 0.76 -0.76 -16.44
N GLY A 55 1.60 -1.43 -15.67
CA GLY A 55 1.16 -2.24 -14.55
C GLY A 55 2.30 -2.96 -13.83
N ILE A 56 1.95 -4.00 -13.07
CA ILE A 56 2.90 -4.74 -12.23
C ILE A 56 3.64 -5.77 -13.07
N LEU A 57 4.98 -5.63 -13.14
CA LEU A 57 5.90 -6.55 -13.81
C LEU A 57 6.42 -7.65 -12.86
N ALA A 58 6.75 -7.25 -11.64
CA ALA A 58 7.28 -8.14 -10.60
C ALA A 58 6.71 -7.74 -9.24
N LEU A 59 6.52 -8.72 -8.36
CA LEU A 59 6.04 -8.53 -7.00
C LEU A 59 6.92 -9.34 -6.05
N GLU A 60 7.36 -8.74 -4.95
CA GLU A 60 8.04 -9.41 -3.85
C GLU A 60 7.29 -9.14 -2.55
N VAL A 61 7.20 -10.15 -1.68
CA VAL A 61 6.58 -10.03 -0.36
C VAL A 61 7.59 -10.40 0.72
N TYR A 62 7.59 -9.66 1.82
CA TYR A 62 8.32 -9.96 3.06
C TYR A 62 7.34 -9.99 4.24
N PHE A 63 7.57 -10.91 5.16
CA PHE A 63 6.89 -11.03 6.44
C PHE A 63 7.89 -11.58 7.47
N PRO A 64 7.73 -11.27 8.76
CA PRO A 64 8.68 -11.68 9.79
C PRO A 64 8.74 -13.20 9.94
N ALA A 65 9.87 -13.69 10.44
CA ALA A 65 10.17 -15.12 10.58
C ALA A 65 9.43 -15.83 11.72
N GLN A 66 8.57 -15.11 12.46
CA GLN A 66 7.85 -15.61 13.63
C GLN A 66 6.37 -15.24 13.59
N TYR A 67 5.55 -16.06 14.24
CA TYR A 67 4.12 -15.81 14.40
C TYR A 67 3.60 -16.35 15.73
N VAL A 68 2.45 -15.84 16.18
CA VAL A 68 1.65 -16.43 17.25
C VAL A 68 0.42 -17.13 16.65
N ASP A 69 0.10 -18.33 17.15
CA ASP A 69 -1.08 -19.08 16.71
C ASP A 69 -2.36 -18.50 17.34
N GLN A 70 -3.40 -18.31 16.52
CA GLN A 70 -4.64 -17.68 16.98
C GLN A 70 -5.43 -18.58 17.95
N THR A 71 -5.32 -19.91 17.84
CA THR A 71 -5.96 -20.85 18.76
C THR A 71 -5.31 -20.77 20.14
N ASP A 72 -3.99 -20.64 20.18
CA ASP A 72 -3.27 -20.47 21.45
C ASP A 72 -3.52 -19.08 22.04
N LEU A 73 -3.64 -18.05 21.20
CA LEU A 73 -4.03 -16.71 21.63
C LEU A 73 -5.47 -16.65 22.16
N GLU A 74 -6.40 -17.45 21.63
CA GLU A 74 -7.76 -17.60 22.17
C GLU A 74 -7.72 -18.12 23.62
N LYS A 75 -6.92 -19.17 23.87
CA LYS A 75 -6.73 -19.75 25.22
C LYS A 75 -6.09 -18.73 26.16
N TYR A 76 -5.01 -18.08 25.72
CA TYR A 76 -4.28 -17.08 26.51
C TYR A 76 -5.17 -15.90 26.92
N ASN A 77 -6.00 -15.41 26.00
CA ASN A 77 -6.92 -14.29 26.26
C ASN A 77 -8.22 -14.70 26.97
N ASN A 78 -8.39 -15.98 27.35
CA ASN A 78 -9.60 -16.52 27.97
C ASN A 78 -10.88 -16.20 27.19
N VAL A 79 -10.86 -16.39 25.87
CA VAL A 79 -12.04 -16.23 25.01
C VAL A 79 -12.56 -17.58 24.52
N GLU A 80 -13.81 -17.60 24.06
CA GLU A 80 -14.41 -18.81 23.48
C GLU A 80 -13.60 -19.29 22.27
N ALA A 81 -13.42 -20.62 22.18
CA ALA A 81 -12.80 -21.27 21.05
C ALA A 81 -13.53 -20.90 19.75
N GLY A 82 -12.78 -20.50 18.73
CA GLY A 82 -13.34 -20.03 17.48
C GLY A 82 -13.55 -18.51 17.38
N LYS A 83 -13.40 -17.74 18.47
CA LYS A 83 -13.59 -16.28 18.41
C LYS A 83 -12.68 -15.61 17.38
N TYR A 84 -11.41 -16.03 17.28
CA TYR A 84 -10.44 -15.52 16.32
C TYR A 84 -10.40 -16.39 15.07
N THR A 85 -10.34 -17.71 15.23
CA THR A 85 -10.16 -18.65 14.11
C THR A 85 -11.37 -18.76 13.20
N VAL A 86 -12.59 -18.57 13.72
CA VAL A 86 -13.84 -18.58 12.94
C VAL A 86 -14.47 -17.19 12.87
N GLY A 87 -14.52 -16.48 14.01
CA GLY A 87 -15.14 -15.16 14.12
C GLY A 87 -14.40 -14.10 13.30
N LEU A 88 -13.06 -14.06 13.40
CA LEU A 88 -12.22 -13.20 12.56
C LEU A 88 -11.76 -13.93 11.29
N GLY A 89 -11.72 -15.27 11.31
CA GLY A 89 -11.19 -16.08 10.22
C GLY A 89 -9.66 -16.03 10.15
N GLN A 90 -8.98 -15.88 11.28
CA GLN A 90 -7.52 -15.75 11.34
C GLN A 90 -6.88 -17.02 11.92
N THR A 91 -5.82 -17.52 11.30
CA THR A 91 -5.09 -18.71 11.78
C THR A 91 -3.83 -18.35 12.55
N ARG A 92 -3.01 -17.44 12.02
CA ARG A 92 -1.72 -17.03 12.60
C ARG A 92 -1.51 -15.53 12.41
N MET A 93 -0.77 -14.91 13.32
CA MET A 93 -0.43 -13.49 13.26
C MET A 93 1.09 -13.32 13.29
N GLY A 94 1.66 -12.81 12.21
CA GLY A 94 3.08 -12.48 12.14
C GLY A 94 3.37 -11.18 12.89
N PHE A 95 4.51 -11.09 13.55
CA PHE A 95 4.87 -9.91 14.32
C PHE A 95 6.39 -9.68 14.32
N CYS A 96 6.78 -8.43 14.50
CA CYS A 96 8.18 -8.01 14.56
C CYS A 96 8.61 -7.78 16.00
N SER A 97 9.81 -8.23 16.37
CA SER A 97 10.50 -7.68 17.55
C SER A 97 11.03 -6.28 17.22
N VAL A 98 11.67 -5.61 18.18
CA VAL A 98 12.31 -4.30 17.96
C VAL A 98 13.54 -4.36 17.04
N GLN A 99 14.00 -5.55 16.65
CA GLN A 99 15.04 -5.72 15.62
C GLN A 99 14.54 -5.39 14.21
N GLU A 100 13.22 -5.41 13.99
CA GLU A 100 12.62 -5.06 12.70
C GLU A 100 11.72 -3.82 12.85
N ASP A 101 11.95 -2.84 11.98
CA ASP A 101 11.16 -1.62 11.87
C ASP A 101 10.76 -1.38 10.41
N ILE A 102 9.95 -0.35 10.15
CA ILE A 102 9.45 -0.06 8.80
C ILE A 102 10.58 0.06 7.75
N ASN A 103 11.71 0.69 8.11
CA ASN A 103 12.83 0.84 7.19
C ASN A 103 13.46 -0.52 6.88
N SER A 104 13.66 -1.37 7.89
CA SER A 104 14.26 -2.69 7.70
C SER A 104 13.35 -3.63 6.90
N LEU A 105 12.03 -3.57 7.10
CA LEU A 105 11.05 -4.27 6.27
C LEU A 105 11.15 -3.84 4.80
N CYS A 106 11.19 -2.52 4.55
CA CYS A 106 11.26 -1.96 3.21
C CYS A 106 12.61 -2.25 2.52
N LEU A 107 13.74 -2.11 3.21
CA LEU A 107 15.07 -2.46 2.71
C LEU A 107 15.11 -3.94 2.30
N THR A 108 14.56 -4.82 3.13
CA THR A 108 14.52 -6.27 2.89
C THR A 108 13.75 -6.61 1.62
N VAL A 109 12.52 -6.10 1.48
CA VAL A 109 11.68 -6.47 0.33
C VAL A 109 12.20 -5.87 -0.98
N VAL A 110 12.78 -4.67 -0.95
CA VAL A 110 13.38 -4.02 -2.13
C VAL A 110 14.62 -4.77 -2.59
N GLN A 111 15.60 -4.99 -1.70
CA GLN A 111 16.82 -5.67 -2.10
C GLN A 111 16.56 -7.11 -2.56
N ARG A 112 15.64 -7.82 -1.88
CA ARG A 112 15.23 -9.17 -2.29
C ARG A 112 14.59 -9.18 -3.68
N LEU A 113 13.73 -8.20 -4.00
CA LEU A 113 13.16 -8.06 -5.34
C LEU A 113 14.28 -7.86 -6.36
N MET A 114 15.14 -6.87 -6.15
CA MET A 114 16.19 -6.51 -7.11
C MET A 114 17.18 -7.66 -7.37
N GLU A 115 17.59 -8.38 -6.33
CA GLU A 115 18.44 -9.55 -6.46
C GLU A 115 17.76 -10.68 -7.23
N ARG A 116 16.50 -11.00 -6.91
CA ARG A 116 15.78 -12.11 -7.55
C ARG A 116 15.59 -11.89 -9.05
N ILE A 117 15.27 -10.67 -9.47
CA ILE A 117 15.06 -10.36 -10.89
C ILE A 117 16.31 -9.77 -11.57
N GLN A 118 17.44 -9.71 -10.87
CA GLN A 118 18.71 -9.15 -11.34
C GLN A 118 18.54 -7.74 -11.94
N LEU A 119 17.78 -6.89 -11.25
CA LEU A 119 17.44 -5.56 -11.73
C LEU A 119 18.63 -4.59 -11.56
N PRO A 120 19.12 -3.94 -12.62
CA PRO A 120 20.15 -2.92 -12.51
C PRO A 120 19.69 -1.74 -11.65
N TRP A 121 20.56 -1.22 -10.78
CA TRP A 121 20.23 -0.11 -9.88
C TRP A 121 19.86 1.18 -10.63
N ASP A 122 20.45 1.41 -11.80
CA ASP A 122 20.20 2.57 -12.68
C ASP A 122 18.88 2.49 -13.47
N SER A 123 18.21 1.34 -13.46
CA SER A 123 16.96 1.12 -14.19
C SER A 123 15.70 1.62 -13.48
N VAL A 124 15.82 2.16 -12.26
CA VAL A 124 14.70 2.71 -11.47
C VAL A 124 14.76 4.24 -11.50
N GLY A 125 13.70 4.87 -12.01
CA GLY A 125 13.56 6.33 -12.09
C GLY A 125 12.56 6.93 -11.10
N ARG A 126 11.72 6.08 -10.47
CA ARG A 126 10.83 6.48 -9.39
C ARG A 126 10.75 5.40 -8.31
N LEU A 127 10.81 5.79 -7.04
CA LEU A 127 10.69 4.93 -5.87
C LEU A 127 9.82 5.63 -4.84
N GLU A 128 8.70 5.03 -4.43
CA GLU A 128 7.77 5.65 -3.49
C GLU A 128 7.18 4.67 -2.49
N VAL A 129 7.15 5.07 -1.21
CA VAL A 129 6.73 4.22 -0.09
C VAL A 129 5.33 4.61 0.40
N GLY A 130 4.42 3.65 0.46
CA GLY A 130 3.16 3.76 1.18
C GLY A 130 3.26 3.12 2.56
N THR A 131 3.09 3.88 3.63
CA THR A 131 3.10 3.35 5.00
C THR A 131 2.26 4.21 5.94
N GLU A 132 1.78 3.61 7.03
CA GLU A 132 1.22 4.31 8.20
C GLU A 132 2.01 4.02 9.49
N THR A 133 3.19 3.42 9.36
CA THR A 133 4.13 3.13 10.46
C THR A 133 5.18 4.23 10.51
N ILE A 134 4.93 5.28 11.30
CA ILE A 134 5.73 6.50 11.31
C ILE A 134 6.74 6.49 12.46
N ILE A 135 8.03 6.44 12.11
CA ILE A 135 9.15 6.51 13.08
C ILE A 135 9.94 7.83 12.99
N ASP A 136 9.68 8.65 11.98
CA ASP A 136 10.17 10.03 11.85
C ASP A 136 9.07 10.87 11.17
N LYS A 137 8.87 12.11 11.65
CA LYS A 137 7.78 12.99 11.18
C LYS A 137 8.13 13.81 9.95
N SER A 138 9.41 13.81 9.54
CA SER A 138 9.92 14.59 8.42
C SER A 138 10.72 13.74 7.44
N LYS A 139 11.54 12.81 7.93
CA LYS A 139 12.39 11.96 7.10
C LYS A 139 11.61 10.76 6.58
N ALA A 140 11.34 10.76 5.28
CA ALA A 140 10.68 9.67 4.58
C ALA A 140 11.51 8.37 4.59
N VAL A 141 10.84 7.22 4.69
CA VAL A 141 11.38 5.87 4.49
C VAL A 141 12.09 5.77 3.14
N LYS A 142 11.52 6.38 2.08
CA LYS A 142 12.16 6.47 0.75
C LYS A 142 13.61 6.94 0.81
N THR A 143 13.92 7.92 1.67
CA THR A 143 15.29 8.45 1.79
C THR A 143 16.24 7.47 2.47
N VAL A 144 15.74 6.53 3.27
CA VAL A 144 16.55 5.43 3.82
C VAL A 144 16.78 4.36 2.76
N LEU A 145 15.79 4.09 1.90
CA LEU A 145 15.95 3.16 0.78
C LEU A 145 17.00 3.61 -0.24
N MET A 146 17.32 4.91 -0.29
CA MET A 146 18.41 5.42 -1.14
C MET A 146 19.78 4.83 -0.79
N GLU A 147 19.99 4.30 0.43
CA GLU A 147 21.20 3.55 0.80
C GLU A 147 21.46 2.37 -0.16
N LEU A 148 20.42 1.78 -0.73
CA LEU A 148 20.56 0.68 -1.70
C LEU A 148 21.02 1.17 -3.09
N PHE A 149 20.79 2.44 -3.43
CA PHE A 149 21.00 2.99 -4.77
C PHE A 149 22.22 3.92 -4.84
N GLN A 150 22.54 4.63 -3.77
CA GLN A 150 23.48 5.75 -3.79
C GLN A 150 24.91 5.35 -4.21
N ASP A 151 25.36 4.16 -3.83
CA ASP A 151 26.70 3.66 -4.20
C ASP A 151 26.82 3.31 -5.69
N SER A 152 25.69 3.04 -6.36
CA SER A 152 25.65 2.85 -7.82
C SER A 152 25.74 4.18 -8.60
N GLY A 153 25.59 5.31 -7.90
CA GLY A 153 25.47 6.63 -8.51
C GLY A 153 24.05 7.00 -8.98
N ASN A 154 23.07 6.08 -8.92
CA ASN A 154 21.69 6.40 -9.27
C ASN A 154 20.96 7.12 -8.14
N THR A 155 21.08 8.46 -8.11
CA THR A 155 20.40 9.30 -7.11
C THR A 155 19.25 10.13 -7.67
N ASP A 156 19.10 10.18 -9.00
CA ASP A 156 18.00 10.84 -9.68
C ASP A 156 16.79 9.90 -9.77
N ILE A 157 16.10 9.76 -8.63
CA ILE A 157 14.93 8.88 -8.47
C ILE A 157 13.81 9.67 -7.79
N GLU A 158 12.71 9.93 -8.52
CA GLU A 158 11.53 10.61 -7.98
C GLU A 158 10.79 9.80 -6.93
N GLY A 159 9.86 10.44 -6.21
CA GLY A 159 9.00 9.82 -5.19
C GLY A 159 9.51 9.99 -3.76
N ILE A 160 8.60 9.97 -2.80
CA ILE A 160 8.88 10.07 -1.35
C ILE A 160 8.05 9.04 -0.58
N ASP A 161 7.43 9.44 0.54
CA ASP A 161 6.42 8.63 1.23
C ASP A 161 5.03 9.24 0.99
N THR A 162 4.00 8.39 0.98
CA THR A 162 2.59 8.79 0.90
C THR A 162 1.75 8.03 1.93
N THR A 163 0.97 8.76 2.72
CA THR A 163 0.27 8.18 3.88
C THR A 163 -1.20 8.59 3.93
N ASN A 164 -2.07 7.58 4.03
CA ASN A 164 -3.40 7.69 4.63
C ASN A 164 -3.79 6.28 5.10
N ALA A 165 -3.50 5.95 6.36
CA ALA A 165 -3.73 4.61 6.91
C ALA A 165 -3.30 3.50 5.92
N CYS A 166 -4.09 2.44 5.79
CA CYS A 166 -3.84 1.31 4.91
C CYS A 166 -3.94 1.63 3.39
N TYR A 167 -4.24 2.87 2.98
CA TYR A 167 -4.38 3.25 1.57
C TYR A 167 -3.06 3.68 0.91
N GLY A 168 -2.02 4.00 1.69
CA GLY A 168 -0.76 4.58 1.20
C GLY A 168 -0.10 3.79 0.05
N GLY A 169 -0.11 2.45 0.11
CA GLY A 169 0.45 1.61 -0.97
C GLY A 169 -0.28 1.78 -2.30
N THR A 170 -1.61 1.97 -2.27
CA THR A 170 -2.42 2.22 -3.48
C THR A 170 -2.24 3.64 -4.01
N ALA A 171 -2.05 4.62 -3.13
CA ALA A 171 -1.66 5.96 -3.57
C ALA A 171 -0.32 5.91 -4.34
N SER A 172 0.69 5.22 -3.79
CA SER A 172 2.00 5.05 -4.45
C SER A 172 1.87 4.32 -5.80
N LEU A 173 1.07 3.24 -5.88
CA LEU A 173 0.79 2.55 -7.15
C LEU A 173 0.17 3.47 -8.20
N PHE A 174 -0.80 4.29 -7.82
CA PHE A 174 -1.44 5.22 -8.73
C PHE A 174 -0.49 6.33 -9.17
N ASN A 175 0.32 6.87 -8.27
CA ASN A 175 1.34 7.85 -8.59
C ASN A 175 2.39 7.30 -9.56
N ALA A 176 2.85 6.06 -9.36
CA ALA A 176 3.79 5.39 -10.25
C ALA A 176 3.22 5.21 -11.66
N ALA A 177 1.98 4.74 -11.78
CA ALA A 177 1.31 4.61 -13.07
C ALA A 177 1.12 5.97 -13.76
N ASN A 178 0.69 6.99 -13.01
CA ASN A 178 0.51 8.34 -13.54
C ASN A 178 1.85 8.95 -14.00
N TRP A 179 2.93 8.78 -13.24
CA TRP A 179 4.27 9.23 -13.61
C TRP A 179 4.73 8.59 -14.92
N MET A 180 4.54 7.27 -15.06
CA MET A 180 4.91 6.53 -16.26
C MET A 180 4.11 6.96 -17.50
N GLU A 181 2.85 7.34 -17.32
CA GLU A 181 1.99 7.86 -18.40
C GLU A 181 2.14 9.39 -18.62
N SER A 182 3.07 10.04 -17.91
CA SER A 182 3.30 11.48 -17.99
C SER A 182 4.40 11.85 -18.99
N SER A 183 4.52 13.15 -19.27
CA SER A 183 5.64 13.71 -20.02
C SER A 183 6.98 13.65 -19.29
N SER A 184 6.98 13.37 -17.98
CA SER A 184 8.18 13.27 -17.14
C SER A 184 8.74 11.85 -17.09
N TRP A 185 8.09 10.87 -17.72
CA TRP A 185 8.63 9.52 -17.78
C TRP A 185 9.91 9.50 -18.61
N ASP A 186 10.97 8.92 -18.05
CA ASP A 186 12.33 8.88 -18.61
C ASP A 186 12.69 7.50 -19.19
N GLY A 187 11.71 6.59 -19.30
CA GLY A 187 11.91 5.23 -19.79
C GLY A 187 12.27 4.20 -18.72
N ARG A 188 12.60 4.63 -17.49
CA ARG A 188 12.96 3.74 -16.37
C ARG A 188 11.72 3.17 -15.67
N TYR A 189 11.94 2.16 -14.83
CA TYR A 189 10.88 1.57 -14.01
C TYR A 189 10.51 2.48 -12.84
N ALA A 190 9.27 2.32 -12.38
CA ALA A 190 8.87 2.79 -11.05
C ALA A 190 8.85 1.61 -10.08
N MET A 191 9.27 1.83 -8.84
CA MET A 191 9.19 0.86 -7.76
C MET A 191 8.25 1.39 -6.67
N VAL A 192 7.21 0.61 -6.39
CA VAL A 192 6.24 0.89 -5.33
C VAL A 192 6.57 -0.01 -4.16
N VAL A 193 6.76 0.58 -2.98
CA VAL A 193 6.96 -0.17 -1.75
C VAL A 193 5.81 0.14 -0.82
N CYS A 194 5.23 -0.86 -0.17
CA CYS A 194 4.31 -0.66 0.93
C CYS A 194 4.63 -1.63 2.05
N GLY A 195 4.49 -1.19 3.30
CA GLY A 195 4.85 -2.01 4.43
C GLY A 195 4.44 -1.36 5.72
N ASP A 196 4.21 -2.19 6.74
CA ASP A 196 3.71 -1.73 8.02
C ASP A 196 3.94 -2.76 9.13
N ILE A 197 3.92 -2.26 10.37
CA ILE A 197 3.83 -3.04 11.60
C ILE A 197 2.50 -2.66 12.28
N ALA A 198 1.50 -3.53 12.14
CA ALA A 198 0.16 -3.32 12.68
C ALA A 198 0.06 -3.89 14.11
N VAL A 199 0.15 -3.01 15.09
CA VAL A 199 0.08 -3.37 16.51
C VAL A 199 -1.05 -2.63 17.23
N TYR A 200 -1.60 -3.29 18.25
CA TYR A 200 -2.73 -2.79 19.04
C TYR A 200 -2.49 -3.08 20.52
N PRO A 201 -3.06 -2.27 21.43
CA PRO A 201 -2.98 -2.55 22.86
C PRO A 201 -3.70 -3.87 23.18
N SER A 202 -3.48 -4.41 24.39
CA SER A 202 -4.24 -5.57 24.84
C SER A 202 -5.74 -5.31 24.72
N GLY A 203 -6.49 -6.27 24.20
CA GLY A 203 -7.92 -6.14 23.91
C GLY A 203 -8.33 -6.77 22.58
N ASN A 204 -9.58 -6.52 22.17
CA ASN A 204 -10.21 -7.22 21.04
C ASN A 204 -9.57 -6.94 19.66
N ALA A 205 -8.77 -5.87 19.52
CA ALA A 205 -8.08 -5.52 18.27
C ALA A 205 -6.67 -6.15 18.15
N ARG A 206 -6.04 -6.57 19.25
CA ARG A 206 -4.71 -7.21 19.23
C ARG A 206 -4.64 -8.43 18.29
N PRO A 207 -5.65 -9.33 18.24
CA PRO A 207 -5.62 -10.48 17.34
C PRO A 207 -5.75 -10.13 15.85
N THR A 208 -6.01 -8.85 15.50
CA THR A 208 -6.08 -8.38 14.10
C THR A 208 -4.82 -7.63 13.66
N GLY A 209 -3.74 -7.69 14.43
CA GLY A 209 -2.44 -7.16 14.03
C GLY A 209 -1.78 -7.98 12.92
N GLY A 210 -0.54 -7.65 12.61
CA GLY A 210 0.26 -8.29 11.58
C GLY A 210 1.47 -7.43 11.21
N ALA A 211 2.38 -7.96 10.40
CA ALA A 211 3.50 -7.18 9.88
C ALA A 211 3.98 -7.73 8.54
N GLY A 212 4.42 -6.85 7.66
CA GLY A 212 4.98 -7.24 6.37
C GLY A 212 5.21 -6.05 5.45
N ALA A 213 5.86 -6.33 4.33
CA ALA A 213 6.08 -5.37 3.26
C ALA A 213 5.97 -6.05 1.89
N VAL A 214 5.60 -5.28 0.88
CA VAL A 214 5.52 -5.68 -0.52
C VAL A 214 6.26 -4.64 -1.36
N ALA A 215 7.07 -5.11 -2.30
CA ALA A 215 7.64 -4.29 -3.37
C ALA A 215 7.06 -4.72 -4.71
N MET A 216 6.67 -3.76 -5.54
CA MET A 216 6.14 -3.97 -6.88
C MET A 216 6.96 -3.16 -7.89
N LEU A 217 7.47 -3.83 -8.92
CA LEU A 217 8.08 -3.17 -10.06
C LEU A 217 6.98 -2.84 -11.08
N ILE A 218 6.89 -1.56 -11.45
CA ILE A 218 5.89 -1.01 -12.34
C ILE A 218 6.55 -0.63 -13.67
N GLY A 219 5.96 -1.07 -14.78
CA GLY A 219 6.47 -0.82 -16.11
C GLY A 219 5.43 -1.01 -17.22
N PRO A 220 5.76 -0.64 -18.47
CA PRO A 220 4.94 -0.95 -19.64
C PRO A 220 4.95 -2.45 -19.94
N LYS A 221 3.97 -2.91 -20.75
CA LYS A 221 3.84 -4.32 -21.18
C LYS A 221 3.75 -5.29 -19.98
N ALA A 222 3.07 -4.86 -18.93
CA ALA A 222 2.95 -5.63 -17.71
C ALA A 222 2.01 -6.84 -17.87
N PRO A 223 2.32 -7.98 -17.23
CA PRO A 223 1.40 -9.11 -17.15
C PRO A 223 0.14 -8.79 -16.36
N LEU A 224 0.19 -7.82 -15.44
CA LEU A 224 -0.96 -7.28 -14.72
C LEU A 224 -1.11 -5.79 -15.02
N ALA A 225 -1.75 -5.46 -16.14
CA ALA A 225 -1.96 -4.08 -16.57
C ALA A 225 -3.10 -3.42 -15.79
N LEU A 226 -2.94 -2.18 -15.33
CA LEU A 226 -4.04 -1.42 -14.76
C LEU A 226 -5.06 -1.06 -15.85
N GLU A 227 -6.35 -1.34 -15.62
CA GLU A 227 -7.38 -0.94 -16.59
C GLU A 227 -7.59 0.59 -16.53
N ARG A 228 -7.22 1.26 -17.63
CA ARG A 228 -7.19 2.73 -17.72
C ARG A 228 -8.55 3.37 -17.48
N GLY A 229 -8.54 4.45 -16.70
CA GLY A 229 -9.74 5.21 -16.37
C GLY A 229 -10.69 4.54 -15.37
N LEU A 230 -10.42 3.30 -14.95
CA LEU A 230 -11.30 2.51 -14.07
C LEU A 230 -10.88 2.57 -12.59
N ARG A 231 -10.77 3.78 -12.05
CA ARG A 231 -10.56 4.02 -10.60
C ARG A 231 -11.82 4.61 -9.96
N GLY A 232 -12.62 3.80 -9.28
CA GLY A 232 -13.75 4.26 -8.49
C GLY A 232 -13.30 4.67 -7.09
N THR A 233 -13.09 5.96 -6.85
CA THR A 233 -12.51 6.50 -5.61
C THR A 233 -13.56 7.16 -4.73
N HIS A 234 -13.43 7.01 -3.41
CA HIS A 234 -14.22 7.69 -2.39
C HIS A 234 -13.32 8.14 -1.24
N MET A 235 -13.50 9.39 -0.80
CA MET A 235 -12.81 9.94 0.37
C MET A 235 -13.82 10.75 1.17
N GLU A 236 -13.76 10.66 2.49
CA GLU A 236 -14.60 11.43 3.41
C GLU A 236 -13.88 11.65 4.73
N ASN A 237 -14.29 12.66 5.50
CA ASN A 237 -13.72 12.94 6.82
C ASN A 237 -14.46 12.14 7.91
N VAL A 238 -13.78 11.20 8.55
CA VAL A 238 -14.30 10.35 9.63
C VAL A 238 -13.23 10.03 10.67
N TYR A 239 -13.66 9.61 11.86
CA TYR A 239 -12.78 9.20 12.96
C TYR A 239 -12.98 7.73 13.34
N ASP A 240 -12.95 6.84 12.34
CA ASP A 240 -13.15 5.40 12.55
C ASP A 240 -11.91 4.68 13.10
N PHE A 241 -10.72 5.06 12.62
CA PHE A 241 -9.42 4.65 13.12
C PHE A 241 -8.40 5.75 12.79
N TYR A 242 -7.60 6.15 13.77
CA TYR A 242 -6.60 7.21 13.62
C TYR A 242 -5.53 7.12 14.72
N LYS A 243 -4.35 7.72 14.47
CA LYS A 243 -3.21 7.72 15.40
C LYS A 243 -2.90 9.15 15.90
N PRO A 244 -3.72 9.71 16.81
CA PRO A 244 -3.55 11.09 17.28
C PRO A 244 -2.42 11.22 18.31
N ASN A 245 -2.10 10.14 19.02
CA ASN A 245 -1.06 10.12 20.04
C ASN A 245 0.29 9.78 19.40
N LEU A 246 1.08 10.82 19.09
CA LEU A 246 2.41 10.66 18.47
C LEU A 246 3.42 9.91 19.36
N ALA A 247 3.11 9.77 20.66
CA ALA A 247 3.95 9.04 21.60
C ALA A 247 3.55 7.56 21.75
N SER A 248 2.63 7.05 20.94
CA SER A 248 2.21 5.64 20.98
C SER A 248 2.17 5.07 19.57
N GLU A 249 2.61 3.81 19.42
CA GLU A 249 2.41 3.05 18.17
C GLU A 249 0.93 2.72 17.96
N TYR A 250 0.14 2.76 19.04
CA TYR A 250 -1.25 2.31 19.05
C TYR A 250 -2.25 3.34 18.52
N PRO A 251 -3.22 2.88 17.71
CA PRO A 251 -4.30 3.71 17.21
C PRO A 251 -5.42 3.90 18.22
N VAL A 252 -6.19 4.97 18.06
CA VAL A 252 -7.56 5.06 18.55
C VAL A 252 -8.46 4.42 17.50
N VAL A 253 -9.31 3.48 17.92
CA VAL A 253 -10.18 2.71 17.01
C VAL A 253 -11.61 2.62 17.55
N ASP A 254 -12.57 3.02 16.72
CA ASP A 254 -13.98 2.66 16.89
C ASP A 254 -14.27 1.46 15.98
N GLY A 255 -14.28 0.27 16.58
CA GLY A 255 -14.45 -0.99 15.85
C GLY A 255 -15.79 -1.12 15.11
N LYS A 256 -16.86 -0.50 15.61
CA LYS A 256 -18.17 -0.54 14.94
C LYS A 256 -18.19 0.45 13.78
N LEU A 257 -17.69 1.66 14.00
CA LEU A 257 -17.63 2.69 12.98
C LEU A 257 -16.70 2.30 11.82
N SER A 258 -15.54 1.70 12.11
CA SER A 258 -14.59 1.25 11.07
C SER A 258 -15.17 0.22 10.11
N ILE A 259 -15.95 -0.75 10.60
CA ILE A 259 -16.67 -1.70 9.73
C ILE A 259 -17.70 -0.97 8.85
N GLN A 260 -18.46 -0.03 9.42
CA GLN A 260 -19.45 0.75 8.68
C GLN A 260 -18.80 1.64 7.61
N CYS A 261 -17.71 2.33 7.95
CA CYS A 261 -16.94 3.18 7.04
C CYS A 261 -16.32 2.35 5.90
N TYR A 262 -15.77 1.17 6.19
CA TYR A 262 -15.27 0.25 5.16
C TYR A 262 -16.37 -0.14 4.16
N LEU A 263 -17.52 -0.62 4.64
CA LEU A 263 -18.61 -1.07 3.76
C LEU A 263 -19.24 0.10 2.99
N ARG A 264 -19.39 1.26 3.62
CA ARG A 264 -19.85 2.48 2.95
C ARG A 264 -18.89 2.88 1.83
N ALA A 265 -17.59 2.90 2.11
CA ALA A 265 -16.58 3.23 1.12
C ALA A 265 -16.58 2.20 -0.04
N LEU A 266 -16.77 0.91 0.27
CA LEU A 266 -16.91 -0.14 -0.74
C LEU A 266 -18.11 0.11 -1.67
N ASP A 267 -19.29 0.42 -1.11
CA ASP A 267 -20.49 0.74 -1.90
C ASP A 267 -20.26 1.92 -2.86
N ARG A 268 -19.66 3.00 -2.35
CA ARG A 268 -19.38 4.22 -3.12
C ARG A 268 -18.33 3.97 -4.21
N CYS A 269 -17.23 3.29 -3.87
CA CYS A 269 -16.17 2.96 -4.81
C CYS A 269 -16.66 2.02 -5.92
N TYR A 270 -17.41 0.98 -5.55
CA TYR A 270 -17.97 0.01 -6.51
C TYR A 270 -18.98 0.69 -7.45
N THR A 271 -19.86 1.55 -6.94
CA THR A 271 -20.78 2.33 -7.77
C THR A 271 -20.04 3.25 -8.75
N SER A 272 -18.99 3.94 -8.29
CA SER A 272 -18.16 4.80 -9.13
C SER A 272 -17.44 3.99 -10.22
N TYR A 273 -16.86 2.83 -9.86
CA TYR A 273 -16.20 1.93 -10.79
C TYR A 273 -17.17 1.41 -11.86
N ARG A 274 -18.34 0.89 -11.46
CA ARG A 274 -19.40 0.41 -12.37
C ARG A 274 -19.82 1.48 -13.37
N LYS A 275 -20.04 2.71 -12.89
CA LYS A 275 -20.37 3.85 -13.77
C LYS A 275 -19.29 4.08 -14.82
N LYS A 276 -18.01 4.07 -14.42
CA LYS A 276 -16.87 4.33 -15.32
C LYS A 276 -16.73 3.25 -16.38
N ILE A 277 -16.79 1.98 -16.01
CA ILE A 277 -16.64 0.88 -16.96
C ILE A 277 -17.85 0.77 -17.90
N GLN A 278 -19.07 0.97 -17.40
CA GLN A 278 -20.28 1.00 -18.23
C GLN A 278 -20.26 2.17 -19.22
N ASN A 279 -19.72 3.33 -18.85
CA ASN A 279 -19.53 4.44 -19.80
C ASN A 279 -18.55 4.07 -20.92
N GLN A 280 -17.45 3.38 -20.61
CA GLN A 280 -16.51 2.87 -21.62
C GLN A 280 -17.17 1.81 -22.51
N TRP A 281 -17.95 0.89 -21.95
CA TRP A 281 -18.69 -0.10 -22.73
C TRP A 281 -19.76 0.51 -23.63
N LYS A 282 -20.45 1.55 -23.16
CA LYS A 282 -21.42 2.29 -23.97
C LYS A 282 -20.76 2.94 -25.18
N GLN A 283 -19.57 3.53 -25.00
CA GLN A 283 -18.76 4.05 -26.12
C GLN A 283 -18.34 2.94 -27.10
N ALA A 284 -18.17 1.71 -26.61
CA ALA A 284 -17.88 0.53 -27.42
C ALA A 284 -19.14 -0.21 -27.92
N GLY A 285 -20.35 0.38 -27.79
CA GLY A 285 -21.60 -0.18 -28.29
C GLY A 285 -22.25 -1.26 -27.42
N SER A 286 -21.96 -1.31 -26.11
CA SER A 286 -22.57 -2.25 -25.16
C SER A 286 -23.22 -1.52 -23.98
N ASP A 287 -24.52 -1.73 -23.79
CA ASP A 287 -25.32 -1.14 -22.69
C ASP A 287 -25.49 -2.09 -21.48
N ARG A 288 -24.73 -3.19 -21.44
CA ARG A 288 -24.86 -4.17 -20.35
C ARG A 288 -24.40 -3.59 -19.01
N PRO A 289 -25.05 -3.96 -17.88
CA PRO A 289 -24.57 -3.58 -16.56
C PRO A 289 -23.28 -4.34 -16.20
N PHE A 290 -22.49 -3.76 -15.30
CA PHE A 290 -21.38 -4.45 -14.65
C PHE A 290 -21.86 -5.16 -13.39
N THR A 291 -21.45 -6.42 -13.21
CA THR A 291 -21.70 -7.21 -11.98
C THR A 291 -20.43 -7.95 -11.53
N LEU A 292 -20.50 -8.66 -10.40
CA LEU A 292 -19.45 -9.58 -9.96
C LEU A 292 -19.11 -10.69 -10.98
N ASP A 293 -19.98 -10.97 -11.94
CA ASP A 293 -19.69 -11.95 -13.01
C ASP A 293 -18.62 -11.44 -13.99
N ASP A 294 -18.43 -10.12 -14.07
CA ASP A 294 -17.39 -9.47 -14.88
C ASP A 294 -16.00 -9.48 -14.25
N LEU A 295 -15.91 -10.00 -13.02
CA LEU A 295 -14.67 -10.19 -12.27
C LEU A 295 -14.41 -11.69 -12.13
N GLN A 296 -13.31 -12.17 -12.70
CA GLN A 296 -12.86 -13.54 -12.45
C GLN A 296 -12.30 -13.66 -11.02
N TYR A 297 -11.65 -12.60 -10.54
CA TYR A 297 -11.12 -12.52 -9.18
C TYR A 297 -11.43 -11.18 -8.54
N MET A 298 -11.57 -11.17 -7.22
CA MET A 298 -11.81 -9.95 -6.43
C MET A 298 -10.97 -10.00 -5.15
N ILE A 299 -10.02 -9.08 -5.04
CA ILE A 299 -9.12 -8.94 -3.89
C ILE A 299 -9.42 -7.67 -3.09
N PHE A 300 -9.19 -7.71 -1.79
CA PHE A 300 -9.56 -6.64 -0.87
C PHE A 300 -8.40 -6.32 0.09
N HIS A 301 -8.35 -5.07 0.57
CA HIS A 301 -7.68 -4.80 1.84
C HIS A 301 -8.31 -5.71 2.92
N THR A 302 -7.47 -6.50 3.59
CA THR A 302 -7.88 -7.55 4.52
C THR A 302 -7.41 -7.20 5.93
N PRO A 303 -8.25 -6.51 6.74
CA PRO A 303 -7.97 -6.34 8.16
C PRO A 303 -8.13 -7.67 8.93
N PHE A 304 -9.06 -8.52 8.48
CA PHE A 304 -9.23 -9.91 8.90
C PHE A 304 -10.14 -10.62 7.88
N CYS A 305 -10.03 -11.94 7.75
CA CYS A 305 -10.67 -12.68 6.65
C CYS A 305 -12.21 -12.63 6.66
N LYS A 306 -12.85 -12.60 7.84
CA LYS A 306 -14.32 -12.47 7.94
C LYS A 306 -14.82 -11.16 7.33
N MET A 307 -14.05 -10.07 7.43
CA MET A 307 -14.41 -8.79 6.81
C MET A 307 -14.50 -8.91 5.30
N VAL A 308 -13.58 -9.66 4.69
CA VAL A 308 -13.54 -9.85 3.23
C VAL A 308 -14.69 -10.73 2.75
N GLN A 309 -15.03 -11.78 3.49
CA GLN A 309 -16.21 -12.60 3.18
C GLN A 309 -17.48 -11.75 3.17
N LYS A 310 -17.66 -10.87 4.16
CA LYS A 310 -18.77 -9.89 4.18
C LYS A 310 -18.69 -8.87 3.06
N SER A 311 -17.48 -8.46 2.66
CA SER A 311 -17.27 -7.46 1.62
C SER A 311 -17.68 -7.97 0.24
N LEU A 312 -17.34 -9.21 -0.12
CA LEU A 312 -17.84 -9.78 -1.37
C LEU A 312 -19.37 -9.96 -1.35
N ALA A 313 -19.90 -10.42 -0.21
CA ALA A 313 -21.35 -10.53 -0.01
C ALA A 313 -22.06 -9.16 -0.16
N ARG A 314 -21.40 -8.07 0.27
CA ARG A 314 -21.87 -6.69 0.09
C ARG A 314 -21.86 -6.23 -1.37
N LEU A 315 -20.86 -6.62 -2.15
CA LEU A 315 -20.85 -6.36 -3.60
C LEU A 315 -22.01 -7.08 -4.30
N MET A 316 -22.27 -8.33 -3.94
CA MET A 316 -23.43 -9.07 -4.45
C MET A 316 -24.75 -8.37 -4.11
N PHE A 317 -24.85 -7.77 -2.92
CA PHE A 317 -26.03 -6.98 -2.54
C PHE A 317 -26.15 -5.69 -3.38
N ASN A 318 -25.05 -5.02 -3.70
CA ASN A 318 -25.06 -3.89 -4.63
C ASN A 318 -25.57 -4.29 -6.01
N ASP A 319 -25.12 -5.44 -6.53
CA ASP A 319 -25.58 -5.96 -7.81
C ASP A 319 -27.08 -6.29 -7.76
N PHE A 320 -27.54 -6.96 -6.70
CA PHE A 320 -28.97 -7.23 -6.46
C PHE A 320 -29.80 -5.95 -6.47
N LEU A 321 -29.43 -4.93 -5.69
CA LEU A 321 -30.19 -3.68 -5.62
C LEU A 321 -30.15 -2.87 -6.93
N SER A 322 -29.14 -3.08 -7.78
CA SER A 322 -29.00 -2.39 -9.06
C SER A 322 -29.61 -3.18 -10.23
N ALA A 323 -29.99 -4.43 -10.02
CA ALA A 323 -30.53 -5.31 -11.05
C ALA A 323 -31.99 -4.99 -11.37
N SER A 324 -32.44 -5.35 -12.58
CA SER A 324 -33.86 -5.26 -12.94
C SER A 324 -34.70 -6.20 -12.08
N SER A 325 -36.01 -5.95 -11.97
CA SER A 325 -36.92 -6.81 -11.19
C SER A 325 -36.88 -8.28 -11.66
N ASP A 326 -36.72 -8.51 -12.96
CA ASP A 326 -36.63 -9.86 -13.52
C ASP A 326 -35.35 -10.55 -13.07
N THR A 327 -34.20 -9.87 -13.16
CA THR A 327 -32.90 -10.38 -12.74
C THR A 327 -32.84 -10.63 -11.22
N GLN A 328 -33.46 -9.76 -10.42
CA GLN A 328 -33.59 -9.95 -8.98
C GLN A 328 -34.31 -11.26 -8.64
N THR A 329 -35.38 -11.57 -9.38
CA THR A 329 -36.22 -12.75 -9.14
C THR A 329 -35.55 -14.03 -9.65
N SER A 330 -34.72 -13.94 -10.70
CA SER A 330 -34.07 -15.11 -11.31
C SER A 330 -32.76 -15.51 -10.61
N LEU A 331 -31.82 -14.56 -10.43
CA LEU A 331 -30.43 -14.84 -10.01
C LEU A 331 -30.22 -14.73 -8.50
N TYR A 332 -31.04 -13.93 -7.80
CA TYR A 332 -30.81 -13.57 -6.39
C TYR A 332 -31.86 -14.18 -5.46
N LYS A 333 -32.19 -15.45 -5.68
CA LYS A 333 -33.18 -16.18 -4.87
C LYS A 333 -32.77 -16.20 -3.40
N GLY A 334 -33.70 -15.82 -2.53
CA GLY A 334 -33.49 -15.70 -1.08
C GLY A 334 -33.10 -14.30 -0.60
N LEU A 335 -32.95 -13.33 -1.51
CA LEU A 335 -32.69 -11.92 -1.17
C LEU A 335 -33.92 -11.01 -1.35
N GLU A 336 -35.04 -11.54 -1.84
CA GLU A 336 -36.25 -10.78 -2.19
C GLU A 336 -36.83 -10.03 -0.99
N ALA A 337 -36.73 -10.61 0.21
CA ALA A 337 -37.16 -10.01 1.46
C ALA A 337 -36.42 -8.70 1.81
N PHE A 338 -35.27 -8.44 1.17
CA PHE A 338 -34.42 -7.28 1.43
C PHE A 338 -34.47 -6.22 0.32
N ARG A 339 -35.31 -6.39 -0.71
CA ARG A 339 -35.38 -5.49 -1.89
C ARG A 339 -35.64 -4.02 -1.53
N GLY A 340 -36.39 -3.74 -0.47
CA GLY A 340 -36.75 -2.39 -0.03
C GLY A 340 -35.74 -1.71 0.90
N LEU A 341 -34.66 -2.39 1.29
CA LEU A 341 -33.68 -1.84 2.23
C LEU A 341 -32.68 -0.94 1.53
N LYS A 342 -32.28 0.14 2.20
CA LYS A 342 -31.16 0.98 1.75
C LYS A 342 -29.84 0.42 2.22
N LEU A 343 -28.78 0.66 1.44
CA LEU A 343 -27.42 0.25 1.80
C LEU A 343 -27.02 0.80 3.18
N GLU A 344 -27.40 2.03 3.50
CA GLU A 344 -27.03 2.68 4.76
C GLU A 344 -27.67 2.02 6.00
N ASP A 345 -28.85 1.43 5.84
CA ASP A 345 -29.62 0.80 6.93
C ASP A 345 -29.17 -0.64 7.21
N THR A 346 -28.26 -1.18 6.39
CA THR A 346 -27.96 -2.61 6.36
C THR A 346 -26.62 -3.01 6.93
N TYR A 347 -25.74 -2.07 7.26
CA TYR A 347 -24.37 -2.37 7.77
C TYR A 347 -24.34 -3.17 9.07
N THR A 348 -25.45 -3.20 9.82
CA THR A 348 -25.58 -3.93 11.09
C THR A 348 -26.68 -5.00 11.07
N ASN A 349 -27.29 -5.26 9.92
CA ASN A 349 -28.40 -6.21 9.82
C ASN A 349 -27.87 -7.65 9.74
N LYS A 350 -27.98 -8.40 10.84
CA LYS A 350 -27.46 -9.77 10.96
C LYS A 350 -28.19 -10.78 10.06
N ASP A 351 -29.48 -10.58 9.79
CA ASP A 351 -30.26 -11.50 8.97
C ASP A 351 -29.88 -11.34 7.49
N LEU A 352 -29.70 -10.10 7.05
CA LEU A 352 -29.14 -9.82 5.73
C LEU A 352 -27.72 -10.37 5.60
N ASP A 353 -26.84 -10.16 6.58
CA ASP A 353 -25.48 -10.70 6.58
C ASP A 353 -25.48 -12.22 6.35
N LYS A 354 -26.33 -12.96 7.08
CA LYS A 354 -26.44 -14.43 6.93
C LYS A 354 -26.93 -14.82 5.54
N ALA A 355 -27.96 -14.14 5.03
CA ALA A 355 -28.53 -14.42 3.72
C ALA A 355 -27.51 -14.15 2.60
N LEU A 356 -26.83 -13.01 2.65
CA LEU A 356 -25.81 -12.62 1.68
C LEU A 356 -24.60 -13.55 1.71
N LEU A 357 -24.09 -13.89 2.90
CA LEU A 357 -22.96 -14.82 3.03
C LEU A 357 -23.28 -16.19 2.41
N LYS A 358 -24.51 -16.69 2.61
CA LYS A 358 -24.97 -17.93 1.98
C LYS A 358 -25.07 -17.78 0.45
N ALA A 359 -25.67 -16.69 -0.02
CA ALA A 359 -25.88 -16.45 -1.45
C ALA A 359 -24.56 -16.24 -2.21
N SER A 360 -23.57 -15.60 -1.59
CA SER A 360 -22.28 -15.28 -2.22
C SER A 360 -21.21 -16.36 -2.02
N GLN A 361 -21.52 -17.49 -1.36
CA GLN A 361 -20.51 -18.46 -0.94
C GLN A 361 -19.70 -19.04 -2.12
N ASP A 362 -20.37 -19.45 -3.20
CA ASP A 362 -19.69 -19.99 -4.39
C ASP A 362 -18.79 -18.95 -5.07
N MET A 363 -19.27 -17.70 -5.20
CA MET A 363 -18.46 -16.60 -5.72
C MET A 363 -17.26 -16.31 -4.80
N PHE A 364 -17.44 -16.40 -3.48
CA PHE A 364 -16.36 -16.21 -2.52
C PHE A 364 -15.28 -17.28 -2.66
N ASP A 365 -15.69 -18.55 -2.71
CA ASP A 365 -14.77 -19.66 -2.87
C ASP A 365 -13.97 -19.57 -4.19
N LYS A 366 -14.63 -19.16 -5.30
CA LYS A 366 -13.99 -19.05 -6.63
C LYS A 366 -13.15 -17.79 -6.83
N LYS A 367 -13.65 -16.62 -6.40
CA LYS A 367 -13.11 -15.31 -6.81
C LYS A 367 -12.19 -14.68 -5.77
N THR A 368 -12.31 -15.05 -4.50
CA THR A 368 -11.69 -14.28 -3.39
C THR A 368 -10.95 -15.14 -2.37
N LYS A 369 -11.41 -16.34 -2.02
CA LYS A 369 -10.85 -17.15 -0.92
C LYS A 369 -9.36 -17.43 -1.05
N ALA A 370 -8.90 -17.79 -2.25
CA ALA A 370 -7.47 -18.05 -2.51
C ALA A 370 -6.59 -16.83 -2.18
N SER A 371 -7.09 -15.61 -2.37
CA SER A 371 -6.37 -14.38 -2.04
C SER A 371 -6.17 -14.17 -0.53
N LEU A 372 -6.86 -14.91 0.33
CA LEU A 372 -6.78 -14.72 1.79
C LEU A 372 -5.69 -15.54 2.47
N TYR A 373 -4.93 -16.34 1.71
CA TYR A 373 -3.97 -17.29 2.29
C TYR A 373 -2.90 -16.60 3.14
N LEU A 374 -2.25 -15.55 2.62
CA LEU A 374 -1.29 -14.79 3.42
C LEU A 374 -1.97 -14.10 4.61
N SER A 375 -3.14 -13.49 4.40
CA SER A 375 -3.86 -12.75 5.45
C SER A 375 -4.27 -13.63 6.62
N THR A 376 -4.77 -14.84 6.38
CA THR A 376 -5.13 -15.78 7.47
C THR A 376 -3.89 -16.31 8.21
N HIS A 377 -2.74 -16.37 7.54
CA HIS A 377 -1.50 -16.88 8.13
C HIS A 377 -0.55 -15.79 8.65
N ASN A 378 -0.81 -14.51 8.39
CA ASN A 378 0.11 -13.42 8.78
C ASN A 378 -0.59 -12.24 9.45
N GLY A 379 -1.91 -12.11 9.34
CA GLY A 379 -2.65 -10.99 9.90
C GLY A 379 -2.70 -9.76 8.98
N ASN A 380 -3.09 -8.63 9.56
CA ASN A 380 -3.23 -7.37 8.86
C ASN A 380 -1.86 -6.70 8.67
N MET A 381 -1.44 -6.50 7.42
CA MET A 381 -0.19 -5.81 7.09
C MET A 381 -0.43 -4.37 6.59
N TYR A 382 -1.54 -3.76 7.02
CA TYR A 382 -2.01 -2.43 6.63
C TYR A 382 -1.87 -2.15 5.13
N THR A 383 -0.98 -1.24 4.72
CA THR A 383 -0.83 -0.79 3.32
C THR A 383 -0.44 -1.92 2.36
N SER A 384 0.22 -2.96 2.86
CA SER A 384 0.61 -4.12 2.07
C SER A 384 -0.42 -5.26 2.09
N SER A 385 -1.49 -5.15 2.88
CA SER A 385 -2.51 -6.22 3.01
C SER A 385 -3.19 -6.57 1.68
N LEU A 386 -3.66 -5.57 0.91
CA LEU A 386 -4.25 -5.81 -0.43
C LEU A 386 -3.27 -6.50 -1.38
N TYR A 387 -2.00 -6.10 -1.34
CA TYR A 387 -0.97 -6.64 -2.22
C TYR A 387 -0.45 -8.00 -1.77
N GLY A 388 -0.53 -8.30 -0.47
CA GLY A 388 -0.40 -9.65 0.07
C GLY A 388 -1.52 -10.58 -0.41
N CYS A 389 -2.74 -10.06 -0.57
CA CYS A 389 -3.83 -10.79 -1.19
C CYS A 389 -3.59 -11.04 -2.68
N LEU A 390 -3.02 -10.06 -3.41
CA LEU A 390 -2.58 -10.27 -4.79
C LEU A 390 -1.50 -11.36 -4.88
N ALA A 391 -0.50 -11.33 -3.99
CA ALA A 391 0.54 -12.37 -3.93
C ALA A 391 -0.05 -13.76 -3.64
N SER A 392 -1.05 -13.86 -2.77
CA SER A 392 -1.73 -15.12 -2.47
C SER A 392 -2.52 -15.65 -3.66
N LEU A 393 -3.19 -14.76 -4.40
CA LEU A 393 -3.90 -15.11 -5.63
C LEU A 393 -2.93 -15.67 -6.69
N LEU A 394 -1.80 -14.98 -6.90
CA LEU A 394 -0.75 -15.40 -7.83
C LEU A 394 -0.10 -16.73 -7.41
N SER A 395 0.07 -16.95 -6.10
CA SER A 395 0.64 -18.19 -5.58
C SER A 395 -0.28 -19.40 -5.76
N HIS A 396 -1.59 -19.18 -5.79
CA HIS A 396 -2.58 -20.25 -5.80
C HIS A 396 -2.95 -20.72 -7.22
N HIS A 397 -2.93 -19.80 -8.20
CA HIS A 397 -3.36 -20.08 -9.57
C HIS A 397 -2.18 -20.18 -10.52
N SER A 398 -2.33 -21.04 -11.52
CA SER A 398 -1.39 -21.10 -12.66
C SER A 398 -1.55 -19.86 -13.55
N ALA A 399 -0.50 -19.55 -14.33
CA ALA A 399 -0.57 -18.47 -15.33
C ALA A 399 -1.74 -18.68 -16.31
N GLN A 400 -2.03 -19.93 -16.69
CA GLN A 400 -3.10 -20.27 -17.62
C GLN A 400 -4.50 -19.99 -17.07
N GLU A 401 -4.72 -20.21 -15.77
CA GLU A 401 -6.00 -19.90 -15.11
C GLU A 401 -6.21 -18.39 -14.99
N LEU A 402 -5.13 -17.62 -14.79
CA LEU A 402 -5.18 -16.17 -14.68
C LEU A 402 -5.29 -15.47 -16.03
N ALA A 403 -4.83 -16.09 -17.12
CA ALA A 403 -4.69 -15.47 -18.43
C ALA A 403 -5.98 -14.79 -18.91
N GLY A 404 -5.87 -13.53 -19.35
CA GLY A 404 -6.99 -12.76 -19.88
C GLY A 404 -8.04 -12.34 -18.85
N SER A 405 -7.91 -12.73 -17.59
CA SER A 405 -8.89 -12.46 -16.54
C SER A 405 -8.90 -10.98 -16.10
N ARG A 406 -10.00 -10.58 -15.45
CA ARG A 406 -10.09 -9.31 -14.71
C ARG A 406 -9.98 -9.57 -13.21
N ILE A 407 -9.04 -8.89 -12.57
CA ILE A 407 -8.88 -8.89 -11.11
C ILE A 407 -9.39 -7.55 -10.59
N GLY A 408 -10.52 -7.55 -9.89
CA GLY A 408 -11.00 -6.40 -9.14
C GLY A 408 -10.22 -6.23 -7.84
N ALA A 409 -9.92 -4.99 -7.45
CA ALA A 409 -9.14 -4.67 -6.27
C ALA A 409 -9.79 -3.53 -5.49
N PHE A 410 -10.07 -3.76 -4.21
CA PHE A 410 -10.56 -2.73 -3.29
C PHE A 410 -9.53 -2.39 -2.23
N SER A 411 -9.01 -1.17 -2.27
CA SER A 411 -8.12 -0.61 -1.26
C SER A 411 -8.89 0.34 -0.35
N TYR A 412 -8.65 0.24 0.95
CA TYR A 412 -9.27 1.04 1.99
C TYR A 412 -8.22 1.46 3.01
N GLY A 413 -8.26 2.71 3.45
CA GLY A 413 -7.58 3.20 4.63
C GLY A 413 -8.52 4.12 5.41
N SER A 414 -8.58 3.92 6.73
CA SER A 414 -9.40 4.73 7.64
C SER A 414 -9.07 6.22 7.61
N GLY A 415 -10.02 7.05 8.07
CA GLY A 415 -9.93 8.52 8.03
C GLY A 415 -10.89 9.27 7.08
N LEU A 416 -11.32 8.80 5.91
CA LEU A 416 -10.97 7.62 5.13
C LEU A 416 -10.65 7.97 3.68
N ALA A 417 -9.86 7.11 3.05
CA ALA A 417 -9.61 7.09 1.62
C ALA A 417 -9.75 5.65 1.08
N ALA A 418 -10.45 5.50 -0.03
CA ALA A 418 -10.68 4.20 -0.65
C ALA A 418 -10.73 4.28 -2.18
N SER A 419 -10.34 3.20 -2.84
CA SER A 419 -10.51 3.03 -4.28
C SER A 419 -10.83 1.58 -4.64
N PHE A 420 -11.81 1.41 -5.52
CA PHE A 420 -12.02 0.19 -6.29
C PHE A 420 -11.40 0.39 -7.68
N PHE A 421 -10.53 -0.51 -8.10
CA PHE A 421 -9.89 -0.49 -9.42
C PHE A 421 -9.72 -1.93 -9.93
N SER A 422 -9.13 -2.10 -11.10
CA SER A 422 -8.94 -3.43 -11.68
C SER A 422 -7.65 -3.56 -12.47
N PHE A 423 -7.20 -4.81 -12.54
CA PHE A 423 -6.13 -5.24 -13.44
C PHE A 423 -6.72 -6.13 -14.55
N ARG A 424 -6.18 -5.96 -15.76
CA ARG A 424 -6.30 -6.93 -16.84
C ARG A 424 -5.05 -7.80 -16.85
N VAL A 425 -5.24 -9.11 -16.74
CA VAL A 425 -4.15 -10.07 -16.88
C VAL A 425 -3.83 -10.29 -18.36
N SER A 426 -2.55 -10.37 -18.71
CA SER A 426 -2.07 -10.73 -20.05
C SER A 426 -2.69 -12.04 -20.52
N GLN A 427 -2.90 -12.16 -21.84
CA GLN A 427 -3.32 -13.41 -22.47
C GLN A 427 -2.15 -14.40 -22.62
N ASP A 428 -0.91 -13.88 -22.65
CA ASP A 428 0.29 -14.71 -22.77
C ASP A 428 0.63 -15.36 -21.42
N ALA A 429 0.35 -16.65 -21.33
CA ALA A 429 0.69 -17.53 -20.21
C ALA A 429 1.71 -18.61 -20.61
N SER A 430 2.42 -18.41 -21.72
CA SER A 430 3.43 -19.37 -22.17
C SER A 430 4.60 -19.48 -21.17
N PRO A 431 5.30 -20.63 -21.07
CA PRO A 431 6.46 -20.78 -20.22
C PRO A 431 7.51 -19.70 -20.50
N GLY A 432 7.98 -19.00 -19.46
CA GLY A 432 8.92 -17.89 -19.56
C GLY A 432 8.31 -16.52 -19.93
N SER A 433 7.00 -16.46 -20.20
CA SER A 433 6.26 -15.20 -20.36
C SER A 433 6.34 -14.32 -19.10
N PRO A 434 6.06 -13.01 -19.20
CA PRO A 434 5.99 -12.15 -18.03
C PRO A 434 5.00 -12.63 -16.96
N LEU A 435 3.86 -13.21 -17.37
CA LEU A 435 2.86 -13.74 -16.45
C LEU A 435 3.36 -15.00 -15.73
N ASP A 436 3.96 -15.93 -16.47
CA ASP A 436 4.55 -17.15 -15.91
C ASP A 436 5.65 -16.84 -14.89
N LYS A 437 6.53 -15.87 -15.20
CA LYS A 437 7.57 -15.40 -14.26
C LYS A 437 6.99 -14.80 -12.99
N LEU A 438 5.96 -13.95 -13.13
CA LEU A 438 5.28 -13.33 -11.98
C LEU A 438 4.62 -14.38 -11.09
N VAL A 439 3.85 -15.30 -11.67
CA VAL A 439 3.19 -16.40 -10.95
C VAL A 439 4.22 -17.29 -10.25
N SER A 440 5.22 -17.76 -11.00
CA SER A 440 6.29 -18.63 -10.49
C SER A 440 7.02 -18.01 -9.30
N SER A 441 7.22 -16.69 -9.29
CA SER A 441 7.89 -15.98 -8.19
C SER A 441 7.15 -15.98 -6.86
N THR A 442 5.86 -16.33 -6.86
CA THR A 442 5.02 -16.39 -5.66
C THR A 442 4.69 -17.82 -5.22
N SER A 443 5.05 -18.83 -6.03
CA SER A 443 4.67 -20.23 -5.81
C SER A 443 5.18 -20.85 -4.50
N ASP A 444 6.25 -20.32 -3.93
CA ASP A 444 6.84 -20.79 -2.68
C ASP A 444 6.25 -20.12 -1.42
N LEU A 445 5.27 -19.21 -1.59
CA LEU A 445 4.66 -18.45 -0.49
C LEU A 445 4.15 -19.36 0.66
N PRO A 446 3.43 -20.47 0.41
CA PRO A 446 3.05 -21.40 1.48
C PRO A 446 4.24 -22.03 2.22
N LYS A 447 5.30 -22.38 1.49
CA LYS A 447 6.52 -22.98 2.08
C LYS A 447 7.23 -21.98 2.98
N ARG A 448 7.35 -20.72 2.52
CA ARG A 448 7.93 -19.62 3.32
C ARG A 448 7.12 -19.29 4.56
N LEU A 449 5.79 -19.36 4.48
CA LEU A 449 4.92 -19.16 5.65
C LEU A 449 5.05 -20.31 6.67
N ALA A 450 5.22 -21.54 6.18
CA ALA A 450 5.41 -22.74 7.00
C ALA A 450 6.80 -22.83 7.65
N SER A 451 7.83 -22.17 7.08
CA SER A 451 9.18 -22.16 7.66
C SER A 451 9.35 -21.20 8.85
N ARG A 452 8.30 -20.45 9.21
CA ARG A 452 8.34 -19.53 10.35
C ARG A 452 8.27 -20.27 11.68
N LYS A 453 8.81 -19.65 12.73
CA LYS A 453 8.74 -20.14 14.10
C LYS A 453 7.41 -19.76 14.76
N CYS A 454 6.74 -20.74 15.36
CA CYS A 454 5.62 -20.49 16.26
C CYS A 454 6.16 -20.02 17.62
N MET A 455 5.67 -18.89 18.11
CA MET A 455 6.02 -18.32 19.42
C MET A 455 4.81 -18.47 20.36
N SER A 456 5.06 -18.67 21.66
CA SER A 456 3.96 -18.75 22.62
C SER A 456 3.26 -17.39 22.78
N PRO A 457 1.97 -17.36 23.18
CA PRO A 457 1.29 -16.10 23.49
C PRO A 457 1.97 -15.26 24.57
N GLU A 458 2.65 -15.89 25.54
CA GLU A 458 3.44 -15.23 26.58
C GLU A 458 4.67 -14.53 25.98
N GLU A 459 5.47 -15.24 25.16
CA GLU A 459 6.64 -14.68 24.48
C GLU A 459 6.23 -13.55 23.53
N PHE A 460 5.14 -13.73 22.78
CA PHE A 460 4.55 -12.69 21.95
C PHE A 460 4.19 -11.45 22.77
N THR A 461 3.51 -11.64 23.91
CA THR A 461 3.10 -10.53 24.78
C THR A 461 4.30 -9.79 25.34
N GLU A 462 5.35 -10.49 25.75
CA GLU A 462 6.61 -9.89 26.21
C GLU A 462 7.29 -9.07 25.11
N ILE A 463 7.33 -9.59 23.88
CA ILE A 463 7.88 -8.85 22.73
C ILE A 463 7.04 -7.59 22.43
N MET A 464 5.70 -7.66 22.53
CA MET A 464 4.86 -6.47 22.38
C MET A 464 5.11 -5.44 23.50
N ASN A 465 5.27 -5.87 24.74
CA ASN A 465 5.63 -4.98 25.85
C ASN A 465 7.02 -4.34 25.63
N GLN A 466 7.98 -5.12 25.13
CA GLN A 466 9.29 -4.61 24.75
C GLN A 466 9.20 -3.53 23.65
N ARG A 467 8.34 -3.73 22.63
CA ARG A 467 8.12 -2.70 21.60
C ARG A 467 7.66 -1.38 22.21
N GLU A 468 6.69 -1.41 23.12
CA GLU A 468 6.22 -0.21 23.82
C GLU A 468 7.35 0.49 24.58
N GLN A 469 8.17 -0.25 25.31
CA GLN A 469 9.28 0.29 26.09
C GLN A 469 10.38 0.92 25.22
N PHE A 470 10.65 0.35 24.06
CA PHE A 470 11.74 0.77 23.19
C PHE A 470 11.32 1.79 22.13
N TYR A 471 10.01 2.07 21.96
CA TYR A 471 9.48 2.91 20.89
C TYR A 471 10.14 4.30 20.80
N HIS A 472 10.39 4.94 21.95
CA HIS A 472 11.06 6.25 22.05
C HIS A 472 12.50 6.19 22.51
N LYS A 473 13.06 4.99 22.69
CA LYS A 473 14.38 4.84 23.28
C LYS A 473 15.44 5.29 22.27
N ALA A 474 16.37 6.10 22.73
CA ALA A 474 17.60 6.40 22.01
C ALA A 474 18.78 5.65 22.64
N ASN A 475 19.91 5.65 21.97
CA ASN A 475 21.15 5.05 22.48
C ASN A 475 20.97 3.60 22.95
N PHE A 476 20.36 2.74 22.12
CA PHE A 476 20.29 1.29 22.37
C PHE A 476 20.66 0.45 21.13
N SER A 477 20.97 -0.82 21.35
CA SER A 477 20.99 -1.86 20.31
C SER A 477 19.81 -2.79 20.55
N PRO A 478 18.97 -3.07 19.54
CA PRO A 478 17.82 -3.95 19.69
C PRO A 478 18.26 -5.36 20.16
N PRO A 479 17.67 -5.88 21.25
CA PRO A 479 17.94 -7.25 21.69
C PRO A 479 17.34 -8.26 20.70
N GLY A 480 17.97 -9.42 20.59
CA GLY A 480 17.47 -10.56 19.81
C GLY A 480 18.58 -11.26 19.02
N ASP A 481 18.40 -12.55 18.75
CA ASP A 481 19.34 -13.32 17.94
C ASP A 481 19.06 -13.10 16.45
N THR A 482 20.03 -12.55 15.73
CA THR A 482 19.92 -12.32 14.28
C THR A 482 19.74 -13.62 13.49
N ASN A 483 20.11 -14.78 14.05
CA ASN A 483 19.86 -16.08 13.41
C ASN A 483 18.38 -16.46 13.35
N SER A 484 17.53 -15.80 14.14
CA SER A 484 16.08 -16.01 14.14
C SER A 484 15.35 -15.33 12.97
N LEU A 485 15.99 -14.37 12.30
CA LEU A 485 15.44 -13.69 11.11
C LEU A 485 15.44 -14.64 9.90
N PHE A 486 14.94 -14.21 8.74
CA PHE A 486 15.20 -14.93 7.48
C PHE A 486 16.57 -14.55 6.90
N PRO A 487 17.24 -15.43 6.14
CA PRO A 487 18.45 -15.04 5.40
C PRO A 487 18.17 -13.87 4.45
N GLY A 488 19.09 -12.90 4.39
CA GLY A 488 18.93 -11.67 3.61
C GLY A 488 18.04 -10.59 4.25
N THR A 489 17.48 -10.81 5.45
CA THR A 489 16.69 -9.79 6.18
C THR A 489 17.58 -8.65 6.68
N TRP A 490 17.19 -7.41 6.42
CA TRP A 490 17.71 -6.24 7.10
C TRP A 490 17.11 -6.09 8.48
N TYR A 491 17.93 -5.69 9.44
CA TYR A 491 17.54 -5.47 10.83
C TYR A 491 18.18 -4.20 11.38
N LEU A 492 17.54 -3.63 12.40
CA LEU A 492 18.02 -2.48 13.15
C LEU A 492 19.18 -2.93 14.06
N GLU A 493 20.38 -2.43 13.78
CA GLU A 493 21.59 -2.74 14.57
C GLU A 493 21.73 -1.80 15.77
N ARG A 494 21.40 -0.52 15.56
CA ARG A 494 21.64 0.54 16.53
C ARG A 494 20.69 1.71 16.32
N VAL A 495 20.18 2.25 17.43
CA VAL A 495 19.69 3.64 17.50
C VAL A 495 20.65 4.41 18.40
N ASP A 496 21.29 5.45 17.88
CA ASP A 496 22.23 6.24 18.67
C ASP A 496 21.54 7.33 19.51
N GLU A 497 22.33 8.14 20.21
CA GLU A 497 21.87 9.23 21.06
C GLU A 497 21.12 10.36 20.33
N LEU A 498 21.29 10.46 19.01
CA LEU A 498 20.61 11.43 18.14
C LEU A 498 19.44 10.78 17.37
N HIS A 499 18.99 9.60 17.77
CA HIS A 499 17.93 8.82 17.11
C HIS A 499 18.26 8.40 15.68
N ARG A 500 19.53 8.45 15.27
CA ARG A 500 19.94 7.93 13.96
C ARG A 500 19.93 6.41 14.01
N ARG A 501 19.25 5.81 13.04
CA ARG A 501 19.09 4.35 12.94
C ARG A 501 20.12 3.79 11.97
N LYS A 502 20.88 2.80 12.43
CA LYS A 502 21.83 2.04 11.61
C LYS A 502 21.29 0.64 11.38
N TYR A 503 21.37 0.18 10.14
CA TYR A 503 20.88 -1.11 9.72
C TYR A 503 22.03 -2.01 9.27
N ALA A 504 21.84 -3.31 9.47
CA ALA A 504 22.70 -4.35 8.95
C ALA A 504 21.84 -5.43 8.29
N ARG A 505 22.46 -6.27 7.46
CA ARG A 505 21.76 -7.33 6.73
C ARG A 505 22.27 -8.69 7.17
N ARG A 506 21.36 -9.60 7.52
CA ARG A 506 21.70 -10.99 7.76
C ARG A 506 22.21 -11.61 6.44
N PRO A 507 23.34 -12.33 6.44
CA PRO A 507 23.81 -13.07 5.27
C PRO A 507 22.74 -14.02 4.70
N ILE A 508 22.82 -14.28 3.39
CA ILE A 508 21.96 -15.23 2.65
C ILE A 508 22.45 -16.66 2.86
#